data_AF-A0A8X8Y7P8-F1
#
_entry.id   AF-A0A8X8Y7P8-F1
#
_cell.length_a   1.000
_cell.length_b   1.000
_cell.length_c   1.000
_cell.angle_alpha   90.00
_cell.angle_beta   90.00
_cell.angle_gamma   90.00
#
_symmetry.space_group_name_H-M   'P 1'
#
loop_
_entity.id
_entity.type
_entity.pdbx_description
1 polymer ?
#
loop_
_entity_poly.entity_id
_entity_poly.type
_entity_poly.pdbx_seq_one_letter_code
_entity_poly.pdbx_strand_id
1 'polypeptide(L)'
;MHKRRLRHLPYAVASPPPASPHTLRPLTPFSDNTTNAIHLLHLRLYEFPTNGGSDPSINPGFLPELKSVCPKNGDVNVRLAMDRGSEKVFDKQILGNIRSGTAVLQSDAALYQDEATKRAVDSYFGLSLARRSRPIRCFDDQTGEDWSVDGPD
;
A
#
# COMPACT_ATOMS: atom_id res chain seq x y z
N MET A 1 58.54 -23.35 -18.43
CA MET A 1 58.05 -23.79 -17.10
C MET A 1 58.31 -22.68 -16.08
N HIS A 2 57.38 -21.73 -15.91
CA HIS A 2 57.44 -20.71 -14.85
C HIS A 2 56.06 -20.64 -14.17
N LYS A 3 55.92 -21.34 -13.03
CA LYS A 3 54.72 -21.25 -12.18
C LYS A 3 54.75 -19.92 -11.44
N ARG A 4 53.87 -18.97 -11.79
CA ARG A 4 53.60 -17.80 -10.94
C ARG A 4 52.60 -18.21 -9.86
N ARG A 5 53.05 -18.23 -8.60
CA ARG A 5 52.17 -18.29 -7.42
C ARG A 5 51.31 -17.03 -7.39
N LEU A 6 49.99 -17.18 -7.53
CA LEU A 6 49.04 -16.14 -7.12
C LEU A 6 49.07 -16.07 -5.59
N ARG A 7 49.46 -14.90 -5.06
CA ARG A 7 49.30 -14.59 -3.64
C ARG A 7 47.83 -14.24 -3.42
N HIS A 8 47.17 -14.97 -2.52
CA HIS A 8 45.87 -14.57 -1.99
C HIS A 8 46.04 -13.25 -1.24
N LEU A 9 45.38 -12.20 -1.73
CA LEU A 9 45.17 -10.97 -0.96
C LEU A 9 44.09 -11.25 0.08
N PRO A 10 44.27 -10.83 1.35
CA PRO A 10 43.22 -10.97 2.36
C PRO A 10 42.07 -10.03 2.02
N TYR A 11 40.84 -10.55 2.11
CA TYR A 11 39.62 -9.74 2.08
C TYR A 11 39.72 -8.65 3.15
N ALA A 12 39.73 -7.39 2.73
CA ALA A 12 39.59 -6.26 3.63
C ALA A 12 38.16 -6.25 4.17
N VAL A 13 38.00 -6.47 5.48
CA VAL A 13 36.74 -6.21 6.18
C VAL A 13 36.60 -4.69 6.29
N ALA A 14 35.69 -4.12 5.50
CA ALA A 14 35.32 -2.72 5.65
C ALA A 14 34.64 -2.53 7.02
N SER A 15 35.25 -1.74 7.89
CA SER A 15 34.64 -1.35 9.17
C SER A 15 33.43 -0.44 8.89
N PRO A 16 32.30 -0.60 9.60
CA PRO A 16 31.15 0.28 9.42
C PRO A 16 31.52 1.73 9.81
N PRO A 17 31.04 2.75 9.08
CA PRO A 17 31.31 4.14 9.42
C PRO A 17 30.69 4.49 10.78
N PRO A 18 31.33 5.38 11.58
CA PRO A 18 30.79 5.80 12.86
C PRO A 18 29.43 6.49 12.67
N ALA A 19 28.46 6.13 13.51
CA ALA A 19 27.15 6.75 13.50
C ALA A 19 27.29 8.25 13.80
N SER A 20 26.89 9.09 12.85
CA SER A 20 26.76 10.54 13.07
C SER A 20 25.75 10.80 14.18
N PRO A 21 26.02 11.72 15.12
CA PRO A 21 25.07 12.12 16.14
C PRO A 21 24.04 13.05 15.48
N HIS A 22 23.08 12.48 14.76
CA HIS A 22 21.91 13.23 14.35
C HIS A 22 21.06 13.47 15.59
N THR A 23 21.17 14.67 16.13
CA THR A 23 20.23 15.25 17.08
C THR A 23 18.82 14.94 16.59
N LEU A 24 18.05 14.20 17.39
CA LEU A 24 16.62 14.00 17.14
C LEU A 24 15.96 15.38 17.15
N ARG A 25 15.77 15.98 15.97
CA ARG A 25 14.86 17.11 15.83
C ARG A 25 13.49 16.58 16.27
N PRO A 26 12.81 17.25 17.21
CA PRO A 26 11.43 16.92 17.51
C PRO A 26 10.69 16.93 16.18
N LEU A 27 9.95 15.85 15.90
CA LEU A 27 9.01 15.82 14.79
C LEU A 27 8.06 16.99 15.05
N THR A 28 8.29 18.11 14.36
CA THR A 28 7.25 19.11 14.20
C THR A 28 6.04 18.33 13.69
N PRO A 29 4.83 18.53 14.25
CA PRO A 29 3.65 17.88 13.72
C PRO A 29 3.68 18.14 12.23
N PHE A 30 3.79 17.05 11.48
CA PHE A 30 3.96 17.09 10.04
C PHE A 30 2.85 18.02 9.55
N SER A 31 3.23 19.18 9.01
CA SER A 31 2.32 20.00 8.22
C SER A 31 2.10 19.24 6.92
N ASP A 32 1.48 18.08 7.05
CA ASP A 32 0.94 17.39 5.91
C ASP A 32 -0.24 18.25 5.47
N ASN A 33 -0.12 18.81 4.27
CA ASN A 33 -1.29 18.91 3.41
C ASN A 33 -1.75 17.48 3.05
N THR A 34 -1.99 16.64 4.06
CA THR A 34 -2.72 15.39 3.93
C THR A 34 -4.10 15.83 3.56
N THR A 35 -4.48 15.61 2.30
CA THR A 35 -5.88 15.56 1.90
C THR A 35 -6.59 14.71 2.95
N ASN A 36 -7.33 15.38 3.82
CA ASN A 36 -8.02 14.82 4.96
C ASN A 36 -8.79 13.58 4.48
N ALA A 37 -8.60 12.42 5.13
CA ALA A 37 -9.20 11.15 4.70
C ALA A 37 -10.72 11.28 4.47
N ILE A 38 -11.39 12.18 5.20
CA ILE A 38 -12.79 12.54 5.01
C ILE A 38 -13.11 13.11 3.63
N HIS A 39 -12.22 13.92 3.03
CA HIS A 39 -12.46 14.46 1.69
C HIS A 39 -12.46 13.34 0.64
N LEU A 40 -11.52 12.39 0.73
CA LEU A 40 -11.45 11.22 -0.14
C LEU A 40 -12.67 10.30 0.05
N LEU A 41 -13.19 10.22 1.28
CA LEU A 41 -14.38 9.44 1.60
C LEU A 41 -15.68 10.12 1.17
N HIS A 42 -15.73 11.46 1.16
CA HIS A 42 -16.94 12.21 0.80
C HIS A 42 -17.40 11.90 -0.63
N LEU A 43 -16.46 11.91 -1.57
CA LEU A 43 -16.73 11.54 -2.97
C LEU A 43 -17.30 10.12 -3.06
N ARG A 44 -16.69 9.18 -2.34
CA ARG A 44 -17.09 7.78 -2.34
C ARG A 44 -18.44 7.52 -1.65
N LEU A 45 -18.78 8.29 -0.61
CA LEU A 45 -19.99 8.09 0.18
C LEU A 45 -21.23 8.83 -0.37
N TYR A 46 -21.04 9.98 -1.03
CA TYR A 46 -22.13 10.88 -1.38
C TYR A 46 -22.13 11.38 -2.82
N GLU A 47 -20.99 11.43 -3.50
CA GLU A 47 -20.85 12.03 -4.83
C GLU A 47 -20.27 11.03 -5.84
N PHE A 48 -20.65 9.75 -5.71
CA PHE A 48 -20.06 8.72 -6.54
C PHE A 48 -20.50 8.89 -8.01
N PRO A 49 -19.57 8.88 -9.00
CA PRO A 49 -19.84 9.36 -10.35
C PRO A 49 -20.94 8.61 -11.12
N THR A 50 -21.20 7.34 -10.80
CA THR A 50 -22.14 6.51 -11.57
C THR A 50 -23.60 6.71 -11.20
N ASN A 51 -23.90 7.18 -9.98
CA ASN A 51 -25.28 7.26 -9.47
C ASN A 51 -25.56 8.52 -8.64
N GLY A 52 -24.57 9.38 -8.40
CA GLY A 52 -24.71 10.54 -7.51
C GLY A 52 -24.99 10.15 -6.06
N GLY A 53 -24.55 8.95 -5.65
CA GLY A 53 -24.82 8.35 -4.35
C GLY A 53 -23.58 7.73 -3.73
N SER A 54 -23.78 6.65 -2.98
CA SER A 54 -22.66 5.88 -2.40
C SER A 54 -22.11 4.89 -3.43
N ASP A 55 -20.79 4.68 -3.38
CA ASP A 55 -20.08 3.69 -4.16
C ASP A 55 -20.68 2.29 -3.96
N PRO A 56 -21.15 1.62 -5.04
CA PRO A 56 -21.78 0.30 -4.96
C PRO A 56 -20.81 -0.82 -4.57
N SER A 57 -19.50 -0.58 -4.62
CA SER A 57 -18.48 -1.53 -4.16
C SER A 57 -18.35 -1.58 -2.63
N ILE A 58 -18.91 -0.61 -1.91
CA ILE A 58 -18.93 -0.61 -0.45
C ILE A 58 -19.88 -1.71 0.03
N ASN A 59 -19.40 -2.55 0.95
CA ASN A 59 -20.23 -3.53 1.62
C ASN A 59 -21.46 -2.84 2.26
N PRO A 60 -22.70 -3.27 1.96
CA PRO A 60 -23.91 -2.60 2.44
C PRO A 60 -24.05 -2.62 3.97
N GLY A 61 -23.46 -3.61 4.65
CA GLY A 61 -23.40 -3.64 6.11
C GLY A 61 -22.39 -2.65 6.71
N PHE A 62 -21.39 -2.23 5.93
CA PHE A 62 -20.34 -1.30 6.34
C PHE A 62 -20.67 0.16 6.00
N LEU A 63 -21.49 0.39 4.97
CA LEU A 63 -21.88 1.73 4.54
C LEU A 63 -22.51 2.61 5.66
N PRO A 64 -23.42 2.09 6.52
CA PRO A 64 -23.98 2.88 7.62
C PRO A 64 -22.94 3.27 8.67
N GLU A 65 -21.97 2.39 8.93
CA GLU A 65 -20.85 2.65 9.85
C GLU A 65 -19.94 3.73 9.29
N LEU A 66 -19.60 3.69 8.00
CA LEU A 66 -18.82 4.75 7.36
C LEU A 66 -19.55 6.10 7.39
N LYS A 67 -20.87 6.12 7.16
CA LYS A 67 -21.66 7.36 7.19
C LYS A 67 -21.84 7.94 8.59
N SER A 68 -21.84 7.10 9.63
CA SER A 68 -21.92 7.59 11.02
C SER A 68 -20.61 8.25 11.47
N VAL A 69 -19.47 7.75 11.00
CA VAL A 69 -18.14 8.33 11.26
C VAL A 69 -17.90 9.56 10.36
N CYS A 70 -18.33 9.51 9.11
CA CYS A 70 -18.14 10.56 8.10
C CYS A 70 -19.48 11.09 7.57
N PRO A 71 -20.23 11.88 8.35
CA PRO A 71 -21.46 12.51 7.87
C PRO A 71 -21.14 13.61 6.84
N LYS A 72 -22.10 13.93 5.97
CA LYS A 72 -21.94 14.87 4.83
C LYS A 72 -21.37 16.24 5.21
N ASN A 73 -21.67 16.73 6.41
CA ASN A 73 -21.18 17.99 6.97
C ASN A 73 -20.45 17.75 8.30
N GLY A 74 -19.75 16.61 8.40
CA GLY A 74 -19.03 16.21 9.59
C GLY A 74 -17.72 16.96 9.81
N ASP A 75 -17.15 16.78 10.99
CA ASP A 75 -15.82 17.29 11.32
C ASP A 75 -14.76 16.54 10.51
N VAL A 76 -13.99 17.29 9.71
CA VAL A 76 -12.91 16.78 8.85
C VAL A 76 -11.71 16.25 9.64
N ASN A 77 -11.63 16.55 10.94
CA ASN A 77 -10.56 16.09 11.82
C ASN A 77 -10.83 14.70 12.41
N VAL A 78 -12.03 14.14 12.19
CA VAL A 78 -12.35 12.78 12.63
C VAL A 78 -11.45 11.78 11.92
N ARG A 79 -10.77 10.96 12.73
CA ARG A 79 -9.86 9.93 12.25
C ARG A 79 -10.61 8.62 12.14
N LEU A 80 -10.61 8.05 10.93
CA LEU A 80 -11.11 6.71 10.68
C LEU A 80 -9.92 5.77 10.48
N ALA A 81 -10.00 4.59 11.09
CA ALA A 81 -9.02 3.53 10.87
C ALA A 81 -9.11 3.00 9.44
N MET A 82 -8.00 3.05 8.70
CA MET A 82 -7.94 2.44 7.36
C MET A 82 -7.97 0.91 7.42
N ASP A 83 -7.30 0.33 8.41
CA ASP A 83 -7.25 -1.11 8.62
C ASP A 83 -8.05 -1.52 9.87
N ARG A 84 -9.30 -1.93 9.66
CA ARG A 84 -10.21 -2.30 10.75
C ARG A 84 -9.81 -3.65 11.33
N GLY A 85 -9.58 -3.68 12.65
CA GLY A 85 -9.21 -4.87 13.41
C GLY A 85 -7.72 -5.00 13.70
N SER A 86 -6.89 -4.16 13.09
CA SER A 86 -5.42 -4.18 13.15
C SER A 86 -4.85 -2.78 12.97
N GLU A 87 -5.51 -1.75 13.50
CA GLU A 87 -5.23 -0.34 13.20
C GLU A 87 -3.78 0.10 13.48
N LYS A 88 -3.10 -0.63 14.37
CA LYS A 88 -1.75 -0.35 14.86
C LYS A 88 -0.74 -1.45 14.50
N VAL A 89 -1.15 -2.43 13.71
CA VAL A 89 -0.35 -3.60 13.38
C VAL A 89 -0.13 -3.63 11.87
N PHE A 90 1.12 -3.85 11.47
CA PHE A 90 1.42 -4.10 10.07
C PHE A 90 1.23 -5.59 9.78
N ASP A 91 0.08 -5.93 9.23
CA ASP A 91 -0.27 -7.28 8.82
C ASP A 91 -1.06 -7.26 7.48
N LYS A 92 -1.64 -8.39 7.10
CA LYS A 92 -2.40 -8.54 5.85
C LYS A 92 -3.90 -8.25 6.01
N GLN A 93 -4.34 -7.78 7.17
CA GLN A 93 -5.76 -7.54 7.46
C GLN A 93 -6.35 -6.47 6.54
N ILE A 94 -5.57 -5.44 6.15
CA ILE A 94 -6.00 -4.45 5.16
C ILE A 94 -6.40 -5.10 3.82
N LEU A 95 -5.65 -6.11 3.39
CA LEU A 95 -5.96 -6.88 2.19
C LEU A 95 -7.20 -7.77 2.41
N GLY A 96 -7.42 -8.26 3.63
CA GLY A 96 -8.64 -8.97 4.01
C GLY A 96 -9.87 -8.07 3.93
N ASN A 97 -9.75 -6.84 4.44
CA ASN A 97 -10.76 -5.79 4.38
C ASN A 97 -11.11 -5.40 2.93
N ILE A 98 -10.10 -5.34 2.05
CA ILE A 98 -10.31 -5.15 0.60
C ILE A 98 -11.15 -6.31 0.02
N ARG A 99 -10.81 -7.56 0.33
CA ARG A 99 -11.52 -8.75 -0.17
C ARG A 99 -12.98 -8.82 0.30
N SER A 100 -13.28 -8.32 1.50
CA SER A 100 -14.65 -8.27 2.06
C SER A 100 -15.47 -7.05 1.64
N GLY A 101 -14.92 -6.15 0.81
CA GLY A 101 -15.59 -4.92 0.40
C GLY A 101 -15.69 -3.88 1.52
N THR A 102 -14.85 -4.00 2.54
CA THR A 102 -14.78 -3.08 3.70
C THR A 102 -13.55 -2.19 3.67
N ALA A 103 -12.88 -2.09 2.52
CA ALA A 103 -11.86 -1.07 2.29
C ALA A 103 -12.43 0.33 2.53
N VAL A 104 -11.66 1.20 3.18
CA VAL A 104 -12.06 2.58 3.48
C VAL A 104 -11.86 3.49 2.28
N LEU A 105 -10.70 3.44 1.64
CA LEU A 105 -10.41 4.24 0.45
C LEU A 105 -10.95 3.59 -0.82
N GLN A 106 -11.37 4.42 -1.78
CA GLN A 106 -11.79 3.95 -3.10
C GLN A 106 -10.62 3.31 -3.87
N SER A 107 -9.40 3.86 -3.75
CA SER A 107 -8.18 3.31 -4.35
C SER A 107 -7.92 1.88 -3.89
N ASP A 108 -8.14 1.61 -2.61
CA ASP A 108 -7.92 0.30 -2.01
C ASP A 108 -9.00 -0.69 -2.47
N ALA A 109 -10.26 -0.24 -2.51
CA ALA A 109 -11.36 -1.04 -3.04
C ALA A 109 -11.14 -1.43 -4.52
N ALA A 110 -10.49 -0.56 -5.31
CA ALA A 110 -10.20 -0.81 -6.72
C ALA A 110 -9.21 -1.99 -6.93
N LEU A 111 -8.38 -2.32 -5.94
CA LEU A 111 -7.46 -3.47 -6.00
C LEU A 111 -8.16 -4.83 -6.15
N TYR A 112 -9.47 -4.89 -5.89
CA TYR A 112 -10.26 -6.12 -6.02
C TYR A 112 -11.28 -6.07 -7.17
N GLN A 113 -11.26 -4.99 -7.97
CA GLN A 113 -12.11 -4.82 -9.15
C GLN A 113 -11.41 -5.21 -10.45
N ASP A 114 -10.09 -5.08 -10.52
CA ASP A 114 -9.28 -5.56 -11.64
C ASP A 114 -8.73 -6.96 -11.38
N GLU A 115 -8.76 -7.82 -12.39
CA GLU A 115 -8.39 -9.23 -12.27
C GLU A 115 -6.88 -9.42 -12.00
N ALA A 116 -6.02 -8.54 -12.51
CA ALA A 116 -4.58 -8.65 -12.29
C ALA A 116 -4.21 -8.25 -10.86
N THR A 117 -4.77 -7.15 -10.36
CA THR A 117 -4.53 -6.69 -8.97
C THR A 117 -5.20 -7.61 -7.96
N LYS A 118 -6.38 -8.15 -8.27
CA LYS A 118 -7.06 -9.16 -7.46
C LYS A 118 -6.19 -10.39 -7.21
N ARG A 119 -5.53 -10.92 -8.24
CA ARG A 119 -4.60 -12.05 -8.10
C ARG A 119 -3.42 -11.71 -7.19
N ALA A 120 -2.89 -10.49 -7.29
CA ALA A 120 -1.85 -10.04 -6.39
C ALA A 120 -2.35 -10.01 -4.93
N VAL A 121 -3.54 -9.47 -4.67
CA VAL A 121 -4.18 -9.47 -3.34
C VAL A 121 -4.38 -10.91 -2.80
N ASP A 122 -4.92 -11.81 -3.62
CA ASP A 122 -5.20 -13.19 -3.24
C ASP A 122 -3.91 -14.00 -2.96
N SER A 123 -2.78 -13.63 -3.59
CA SER A 123 -1.48 -14.27 -3.35
C SER A 123 -0.98 -14.12 -1.91
N TYR A 124 -1.31 -13.01 -1.23
CA TYR A 124 -0.98 -12.79 0.20
C TYR A 124 -1.74 -13.74 1.14
N PHE A 125 -2.78 -14.41 0.64
CA PHE A 125 -3.54 -15.42 1.37
C PHE A 125 -3.22 -16.86 0.94
N GLY A 126 -2.22 -17.06 0.06
CA GLY A 126 -1.88 -18.38 -0.47
C GLY A 126 -2.92 -18.92 -1.46
N LEU A 127 -3.80 -18.07 -1.98
CA LEU A 127 -4.80 -18.42 -2.98
C LEU A 127 -4.20 -18.26 -4.39
N SER A 128 -3.09 -18.94 -4.65
CA SER A 128 -2.47 -18.94 -5.98
C SER A 128 -3.23 -19.89 -6.91
N LEU A 129 -4.13 -19.35 -7.73
CA LEU A 129 -4.56 -20.02 -8.96
C LEU A 129 -3.34 -20.16 -9.86
N ALA A 130 -2.92 -21.40 -10.10
CA ALA A 130 -1.76 -21.73 -10.90
C ALA A 130 -1.87 -21.18 -12.33
N ARG A 131 -1.27 -20.00 -12.61
CA ARG A 131 -0.75 -19.63 -13.93
C ARG A 131 0.16 -18.40 -13.86
N ARG A 132 1.26 -18.47 -14.62
CA ARG A 132 2.39 -17.52 -14.71
C ARG A 132 1.98 -16.07 -14.41
N SER A 133 2.44 -15.59 -13.26
CA SER A 133 2.49 -14.18 -12.91
C SER A 133 3.13 -13.43 -14.06
N ARG A 134 2.40 -12.51 -14.70
CA ARG A 134 3.07 -11.50 -15.51
C ARG A 134 3.87 -10.62 -14.55
N PRO A 135 5.15 -10.33 -14.83
CA PRO A 135 5.94 -9.48 -13.96
C PRO A 135 5.25 -8.12 -13.81
N ILE A 136 5.23 -7.60 -12.59
CA ILE A 136 4.85 -6.20 -12.35
C ILE A 136 5.91 -5.37 -13.08
N ARG A 137 5.48 -4.67 -14.12
CA ARG A 137 6.30 -3.72 -14.84
C ARG A 137 6.23 -2.42 -14.09
N CYS A 138 7.37 -1.99 -13.62
CA CYS A 138 7.51 -0.66 -13.06
C CYS A 138 8.18 0.18 -14.13
N PHE A 139 7.45 1.21 -14.57
CA PHE A 139 7.96 2.15 -15.55
C PHE A 139 8.76 3.22 -14.81
N ASP A 140 10.03 3.36 -15.16
CA ASP A 140 10.86 4.44 -14.67
C ASP A 140 10.84 5.60 -15.68
N ASP A 141 10.19 6.71 -15.31
CA ASP A 141 10.07 7.91 -16.14
C ASP A 141 11.41 8.65 -16.30
N GLN A 142 12.42 8.38 -15.44
CA GLN A 142 13.73 9.01 -15.52
C GLN A 142 14.67 8.30 -16.49
N THR A 143 14.53 6.98 -16.64
CA THR A 143 15.41 6.16 -17.48
C THR A 143 14.71 5.69 -18.76
N GLY A 144 13.37 5.70 -18.81
CA GLY A 144 12.59 5.18 -19.93
C GLY A 144 12.73 3.67 -20.10
N GLU A 145 13.30 2.98 -19.11
CA GLU A 145 13.54 1.54 -19.13
C GLU A 145 12.43 0.78 -18.38
N ASP A 146 11.98 -0.32 -18.98
CA ASP A 146 11.00 -1.23 -18.39
C ASP A 146 11.75 -2.28 -17.56
N TRP A 147 11.73 -2.13 -16.23
CA TRP A 147 12.28 -3.14 -15.34
C TRP A 147 11.19 -4.13 -14.93
N SER A 148 11.44 -5.41 -15.21
CA SER A 148 10.64 -6.52 -14.71
C SER A 148 11.34 -7.11 -13.49
N VAL A 149 10.59 -7.30 -12.39
CA VAL A 149 11.05 -8.20 -11.33
C VAL A 149 10.85 -9.61 -11.83
N ASP A 150 11.94 -10.30 -12.17
CA ASP A 150 11.89 -11.74 -12.33
C ASP A 150 11.53 -12.36 -10.97
N GLY A 151 10.44 -13.14 -10.95
CA GLY A 151 9.99 -13.82 -9.74
C GLY A 151 11.03 -14.85 -9.25
N PRO A 152 10.98 -15.26 -7.97
CA PRO A 152 11.90 -16.26 -7.45
C PRO A 152 11.70 -17.61 -8.17
N ASP A 153 12.81 -18.22 -8.58
CA ASP A 153 12.92 -19.58 -9.14
C ASP A 153 12.42 -20.67 -8.17
#